data_AF-A0A8T7KJR1-F1
#
_entry.id   AF-A0A8T7KJR1-F1
#
_cell.length_a   1.000
_cell.length_b   1.000
_cell.length_c   1.000
_cell.angle_alpha   90.00
_cell.angle_beta   90.00
_cell.angle_gamma   90.00
#
_symmetry.space_group_name_H-M   'P 1'
#
loop_
_entity.id
_entity.type
_entity.pdbx_description
1 polymer ?
#
loop_
_entity_poly.entity_id
_entity_poly.type
_entity_poly.pdbx_seq_one_letter_code
_entity_poly.pdbx_strand_id
1 'polypeptide(L)'
;MTEQRFPAGSAPRVRIGRLSGDLRVAVWDDDTILVAAAGQVQELYQEGDEVVITSAGDLDLQLPARAVVSAGACEGDVTAAGVRELTLERVAGDLRTSGVASLAVEQVAGDVRVAELAARLSAGRVGGDLRLKGATGATITVGSVAGDLELGGPSATLQAAEIGGDCTLSGDCERVHLGQVGGDCTLAAVAALKVGAVRGDLTVAHASSTVEVGSVSGDARFMALDGTLELGDVAGDLDLRASFSPASKARIRVGGDASIQLMGAPNLTLNAVVQGEVRGVSASSGGGTKRISLVYGAGSASLALNVGGDLRISAEARPGSSSSSSGMGGSSEFERDWAELGRELGALGRELGALGRELGAEIAAALSNEGVAGGAAWAEEVARKVEEQARRIQARAEEQARRAAARARGDAPGRVHVKINEREWQLDPERLERIKDQARRAAADGLAGALEAVERALGRMRVPPGPPEPPSPAAPPAAPTPPTAATPVTGQTIRIEREAASPAPAVAPAEIERERETILRMIAEGRISPEEGDLLLEALG
;
A
#
# COMPACT_ATOMS: atom_id res chain seq x y z
N MET A 1 29.35 -10.54 44.47
CA MET A 1 29.48 -9.80 43.20
C MET A 1 30.86 -9.20 43.15
N THR A 2 31.49 -9.23 41.98
CA THR A 2 32.76 -8.53 41.74
C THR A 2 32.45 -7.17 41.15
N GLU A 3 32.97 -6.11 41.78
CA GLU A 3 32.79 -4.74 41.32
C GLU A 3 34.09 -4.21 40.74
N GLN A 4 34.02 -3.55 39.60
CA GLN A 4 35.13 -2.83 38.98
C GLN A 4 34.67 -1.47 38.49
N ARG A 5 35.54 -0.47 38.60
CA ARG A 5 35.26 0.90 38.18
C ARG A 5 36.22 1.31 37.08
N PHE A 6 35.67 1.96 36.06
CA PHE A 6 36.41 2.48 34.92
C PHE A 6 36.11 3.98 34.78
N PRO A 7 37.09 4.82 34.41
CA PRO A 7 36.80 6.21 34.03
C PRO A 7 35.86 6.24 32.82
N ALA A 8 34.81 7.05 32.85
CA ALA A 8 33.84 7.12 31.75
C ALA A 8 34.38 7.81 30.50
N GLY A 9 35.30 8.76 30.66
CA GLY A 9 35.84 9.53 29.56
C GLY A 9 34.82 10.49 28.92
N SER A 10 35.12 10.94 27.71
CA SER A 10 34.30 11.96 27.01
C SER A 10 33.03 11.37 26.38
N ALA A 11 33.14 10.16 25.85
CA ALA A 11 32.07 9.45 25.16
C ALA A 11 31.99 7.97 25.65
N PRO A 12 31.52 7.74 26.89
CA PRO A 12 31.49 6.41 27.50
C PRO A 12 30.69 5.41 26.66
N ARG A 13 31.33 4.29 26.33
CA ARG A 13 30.71 3.17 25.60
C ARG A 13 30.88 1.90 26.41
N VAL A 14 29.83 1.10 26.48
CA VAL A 14 29.90 -0.25 27.05
C VAL A 14 29.46 -1.25 26.00
N ARG A 15 30.35 -2.19 25.67
CA ARG A 15 30.10 -3.25 24.71
C ARG A 15 30.12 -4.60 25.41
N ILE A 16 28.98 -5.28 25.35
CA ILE A 16 28.79 -6.59 25.99
C ILE A 16 28.56 -7.63 24.89
N GLY A 17 29.38 -8.68 24.86
CA GLY A 17 29.24 -9.76 23.89
C GLY A 17 28.04 -10.66 24.21
N ARG A 18 28.16 -11.42 25.30
CA ARG A 18 27.14 -12.38 25.75
C ARG A 18 26.86 -12.24 27.25
N LEU A 19 25.59 -12.28 27.62
CA LEU A 19 25.13 -12.38 28.99
C LEU A 19 24.30 -13.65 29.15
N SER A 20 24.72 -14.53 30.07
CA SER A 20 23.93 -15.72 30.41
C SER A 20 22.81 -15.42 31.42
N GLY A 21 22.76 -14.20 31.95
CA GLY A 21 21.76 -13.77 32.92
C GLY A 21 21.18 -12.39 32.59
N ASP A 22 20.77 -11.67 33.62
CA ASP A 22 20.05 -10.40 33.49
C ASP A 22 21.01 -9.21 33.30
N LEU A 23 20.56 -8.20 32.55
CA LEU A 23 21.26 -6.93 32.41
C LEU A 23 20.46 -5.82 33.09
N ARG A 24 21.06 -5.15 34.07
CA ARG A 24 20.54 -3.92 34.62
C ARG A 24 21.47 -2.77 34.27
N VAL A 25 20.91 -1.73 33.66
CA VAL A 25 21.62 -0.49 33.37
C VAL A 25 20.90 0.65 34.05
N ALA A 26 21.62 1.39 34.88
CA ALA A 26 21.11 2.58 35.54
C ALA A 26 22.07 3.74 35.34
N VAL A 27 21.53 4.94 35.34
CA VAL A 27 22.32 6.16 35.30
C VAL A 27 22.58 6.71 36.69
N TRP A 28 23.76 7.27 36.90
CA TRP A 28 24.17 7.95 38.12
C TRP A 28 24.95 9.25 37.83
N ASP A 29 25.18 10.03 38.88
CA ASP A 29 25.82 11.35 38.79
C ASP A 29 27.36 11.28 38.79
N ASP A 30 27.95 10.09 38.90
CA ASP A 30 29.40 9.92 38.89
C ASP A 30 29.95 9.79 37.46
N ASP A 31 31.16 10.29 37.25
CA ASP A 31 31.85 10.25 35.96
C ASP A 31 32.64 8.95 35.73
N THR A 32 32.08 7.86 36.24
CA THR A 32 32.67 6.54 36.19
C THR A 32 31.68 5.53 35.67
N ILE A 33 32.20 4.44 35.12
CA ILE A 33 31.46 3.26 34.73
C ILE A 33 31.69 2.22 35.82
N LEU A 34 30.65 1.89 36.58
CA LEU A 34 30.67 0.79 37.53
C LEU A 34 30.11 -0.46 36.87
N VAL A 35 30.92 -1.51 36.88
CA VAL A 35 30.57 -2.84 36.41
C VAL A 35 30.51 -3.75 37.62
N ALA A 36 29.30 -4.17 38.00
CA ALA A 36 29.07 -5.14 39.06
C ALA A 36 28.53 -6.43 38.45
N ALA A 37 29.27 -7.52 38.57
CA ALA A 37 28.89 -8.80 37.97
C ALA A 37 28.72 -9.91 39.01
N ALA A 38 27.74 -10.77 38.77
CA ALA A 38 27.57 -12.02 39.51
C ALA A 38 28.44 -13.13 38.91
N GLY A 39 29.48 -13.54 39.63
CA GLY A 39 30.37 -14.62 39.21
C GLY A 39 31.64 -14.14 38.50
N GLN A 40 32.21 -14.97 37.64
CA GLN A 40 33.41 -14.61 36.87
C GLN A 40 33.02 -13.91 35.58
N VAL A 41 33.62 -12.74 35.34
CA VAL A 41 33.53 -12.03 34.06
C VAL A 41 34.69 -12.47 33.18
N GLN A 42 34.40 -12.81 31.93
CA GLN A 42 35.44 -13.10 30.94
C GLN A 42 35.79 -11.84 30.16
N GLU A 43 37.09 -11.53 30.12
CA GLU A 43 37.67 -10.43 29.35
C GLU A 43 36.96 -9.09 29.61
N LEU A 44 37.12 -8.58 30.83
CA LEU A 44 36.73 -7.23 31.20
C LEU A 44 37.96 -6.32 31.12
N TYR A 45 37.95 -5.40 30.16
CA TYR A 45 39.00 -4.41 29.98
C TYR A 45 38.42 -3.12 29.38
N GLN A 46 39.20 -2.05 29.47
CA GLN A 46 38.85 -0.76 28.87
C GLN A 46 39.85 -0.41 27.77
N GLU A 47 39.33 -0.01 26.61
CA GLU A 47 40.09 0.52 25.48
C GLU A 47 39.62 1.95 25.21
N GLY A 48 40.36 2.94 25.73
CA GLY A 48 39.95 4.35 25.67
C GLY A 48 38.66 4.60 26.45
N ASP A 49 37.63 5.11 25.77
CA ASP A 49 36.31 5.39 26.38
C ASP A 49 35.35 4.17 26.26
N GLU A 50 35.80 3.03 25.71
CA GLU A 50 35.00 1.79 25.58
C GLU A 50 35.38 0.75 26.65
N VAL A 51 34.39 0.31 27.44
CA VAL A 51 34.49 -0.84 28.33
C VAL A 51 33.95 -2.07 27.60
N VAL A 52 34.80 -3.07 27.43
CA VAL A 52 34.47 -4.31 26.72
C VAL A 52 34.28 -5.44 27.73
N ILE A 53 33.17 -6.16 27.58
CA ILE A 53 32.82 -7.34 28.37
C ILE A 53 32.48 -8.46 27.40
N THR A 54 33.34 -9.47 27.26
CA THR A 54 33.06 -10.58 26.33
C THR A 54 31.91 -11.45 26.83
N SER A 55 31.95 -11.85 28.11
CA SER A 55 30.91 -12.69 28.71
C SER A 55 30.74 -12.42 30.20
N ALA A 56 29.50 -12.35 30.68
CA ALA A 56 29.18 -12.31 32.09
C ALA A 56 27.86 -13.06 32.40
N GLY A 57 27.62 -13.32 33.68
CA GLY A 57 26.34 -13.80 34.20
C GLY A 57 25.33 -12.66 34.28
N ASP A 58 24.86 -12.37 35.50
CA ASP A 58 24.09 -11.15 35.77
C ASP A 58 25.04 -9.95 35.83
N LEU A 59 24.62 -8.85 35.21
CA LEU A 59 25.42 -7.64 35.08
C LEU A 59 24.62 -6.40 35.48
N ASP A 60 25.09 -5.72 36.51
CA ASP A 60 24.62 -4.41 36.93
C ASP A 60 25.63 -3.34 36.48
N LEU A 61 25.17 -2.41 35.65
CA LEU A 61 25.94 -1.29 35.13
C LEU A 61 25.41 0.03 35.69
N GLN A 62 26.29 0.84 36.26
CA GLN A 62 25.99 2.24 36.58
C GLN A 62 26.87 3.14 35.73
N LEU A 63 26.24 4.00 34.93
CA LEU A 63 26.87 4.76 33.87
C LEU A 63 26.42 6.22 33.92
N PRO A 64 27.19 7.19 33.42
CA PRO A 64 26.66 8.54 33.22
C PRO A 64 25.60 8.58 32.10
N ALA A 65 24.68 9.55 32.15
CA ALA A 65 23.52 9.65 31.23
C ALA A 65 23.86 9.61 29.73
N ARG A 66 25.03 10.11 29.37
CA ARG A 66 25.52 10.21 27.99
C ARG A 66 26.11 8.90 27.44
N ALA A 67 26.18 7.86 28.27
CA ALA A 67 26.74 6.58 27.89
C ALA A 67 25.89 5.88 26.83
N VAL A 68 26.59 5.15 25.96
CA VAL A 68 26.00 4.27 24.95
C VAL A 68 26.26 2.83 25.35
N VAL A 69 25.21 2.01 25.36
CA VAL A 69 25.31 0.60 25.72
C VAL A 69 24.92 -0.25 24.53
N SER A 70 25.79 -1.20 24.19
CA SER A 70 25.54 -2.23 23.19
C SER A 70 25.70 -3.60 23.83
N ALA A 71 24.67 -4.44 23.72
CA ALA A 71 24.76 -5.84 24.12
C ALA A 71 24.35 -6.77 22.96
N GLY A 72 25.14 -7.81 22.72
CA GLY A 72 24.84 -8.82 21.72
C GLY A 72 23.69 -9.72 22.15
N ALA A 73 24.01 -10.80 22.86
CA ALA A 73 23.01 -11.75 23.34
C ALA A 73 22.81 -11.67 24.85
N CYS A 74 21.58 -11.44 25.29
CA CYS A 74 21.14 -11.52 26.68
C CYS A 74 20.18 -12.69 26.84
N GLU A 75 20.56 -13.72 27.59
CA GLU A 75 19.71 -14.89 27.87
C GLU A 75 18.64 -14.60 28.94
N GLY A 76 18.84 -13.55 29.76
CA GLY A 76 17.88 -13.09 30.77
C GLY A 76 17.06 -11.87 30.35
N ASP A 77 16.54 -11.18 31.36
CA ASP A 77 15.81 -9.92 31.23
C ASP A 77 16.78 -8.73 31.11
N VAL A 78 16.36 -7.70 30.38
CA VAL A 78 17.09 -6.43 30.28
C VAL A 78 16.27 -5.30 30.88
N THR A 79 16.83 -4.62 31.87
CA THR A 79 16.27 -3.39 32.46
C THR A 79 17.23 -2.24 32.26
N ALA A 80 16.82 -1.16 31.59
CA ALA A 80 17.68 0.01 31.36
C ALA A 80 16.98 1.34 31.67
N ALA A 81 17.65 2.22 32.41
CA ALA A 81 17.08 3.50 32.81
C ALA A 81 18.03 4.68 32.55
N GLY A 82 17.52 5.73 31.90
CA GLY A 82 18.17 7.04 31.76
C GLY A 82 19.29 7.13 30.73
N VAL A 83 19.58 6.05 30.01
CA VAL A 83 20.69 5.99 29.05
C VAL A 83 20.36 6.71 27.74
N ARG A 84 21.37 7.31 27.12
CA ARG A 84 21.21 7.99 25.83
C ARG A 84 20.83 7.00 24.73
N GLU A 85 21.56 5.90 24.60
CA GLU A 85 21.34 4.93 23.54
C GLU A 85 21.55 3.51 24.05
N LEU A 86 20.62 2.64 23.71
CA LEU A 86 20.66 1.22 24.03
C LEU A 86 20.44 0.41 22.75
N THR A 87 21.44 -0.40 22.40
CA THR A 87 21.39 -1.31 21.26
C THR A 87 21.50 -2.75 21.76
N LEU A 88 20.55 -3.58 21.37
CA LEU A 88 20.45 -4.99 21.78
C LEU A 88 20.26 -5.87 20.54
N GLU A 89 21.07 -6.90 20.34
CA GLU A 89 20.81 -7.82 19.22
C GLU A 89 19.71 -8.81 19.60
N ARG A 90 19.89 -9.53 20.71
CA ARG A 90 18.94 -10.55 21.16
C ARG A 90 18.70 -10.51 22.65
N VAL A 91 17.43 -10.49 23.04
CA VAL A 91 16.97 -10.65 24.43
C VAL A 91 16.04 -11.87 24.49
N ALA A 92 16.40 -12.88 25.28
CA ALA A 92 15.58 -14.08 25.45
C ALA A 92 14.47 -13.90 26.50
N GLY A 93 14.65 -12.98 27.45
CA GLY A 93 13.62 -12.59 28.42
C GLY A 93 12.81 -11.38 27.98
N ASP A 94 12.39 -10.59 28.97
CA ASP A 94 11.68 -9.32 28.81
C ASP A 94 12.66 -8.14 28.68
N LEU A 95 12.22 -7.09 27.97
CA LEU A 95 12.91 -5.81 27.91
C LEU A 95 12.09 -4.71 28.59
N ARG A 96 12.65 -4.08 29.62
CA ARG A 96 12.07 -2.94 30.32
C ARG A 96 13.00 -1.74 30.21
N THR A 97 12.51 -0.64 29.64
CA THR A 97 13.31 0.59 29.55
C THR A 97 12.54 1.80 30.03
N SER A 98 13.25 2.76 30.62
CA SER A 98 12.67 4.02 31.09
C SER A 98 13.62 5.20 30.84
N GLY A 99 13.15 6.28 30.22
CA GLY A 99 13.95 7.49 30.03
C GLY A 99 15.12 7.28 29.07
N VAL A 100 14.92 6.47 28.01
CA VAL A 100 15.93 6.19 26.99
C VAL A 100 15.69 7.10 25.79
N ALA A 101 16.75 7.69 25.22
CA ALA A 101 16.57 8.55 24.06
C ALA A 101 16.39 7.76 22.75
N SER A 102 17.27 6.78 22.50
CA SER A 102 17.19 5.87 21.35
C SER A 102 17.31 4.42 21.78
N LEU A 103 16.35 3.59 21.39
CA LEU A 103 16.32 2.16 21.65
C LEU A 103 16.30 1.39 20.33
N ALA A 104 17.31 0.56 20.10
CA ALA A 104 17.36 -0.37 18.98
C ALA A 104 17.45 -1.80 19.52
N VAL A 105 16.52 -2.66 19.12
CA VAL A 105 16.54 -4.09 19.45
C VAL A 105 16.17 -4.93 18.23
N GLU A 106 16.99 -5.92 17.87
CA GLU A 106 16.64 -6.77 16.72
C GLU A 106 15.61 -7.82 17.09
N GLN A 107 15.80 -8.50 18.22
CA GLN A 107 14.90 -9.56 18.67
C GLN A 107 14.71 -9.57 20.18
N VAL A 108 13.45 -9.61 20.62
CA VAL A 108 13.04 -9.90 22.00
C VAL A 108 12.09 -11.09 21.97
N ALA A 109 12.36 -12.11 22.77
CA ALA A 109 11.47 -13.28 22.85
C ALA A 109 10.29 -13.07 23.80
N GLY A 110 10.47 -12.31 24.88
CA GLY A 110 9.41 -11.91 25.81
C GLY A 110 8.73 -10.59 25.46
N ASP A 111 8.27 -9.89 26.50
CA ASP A 111 7.56 -8.61 26.39
C ASP A 111 8.53 -7.43 26.32
N VAL A 112 8.12 -6.37 25.63
CA VAL A 112 8.84 -5.09 25.59
C VAL A 112 7.98 -4.02 26.24
N ARG A 113 8.51 -3.40 27.31
CA ARG A 113 7.88 -2.27 27.99
C ARG A 113 8.83 -1.08 27.97
N VAL A 114 8.42 -0.02 27.29
CA VAL A 114 9.20 1.22 27.15
C VAL A 114 8.42 2.36 27.81
N ALA A 115 9.06 3.05 28.74
CA ALA A 115 8.56 4.27 29.35
C ALA A 115 9.46 5.45 28.96
N GLU A 116 8.87 6.62 28.72
CA GLU A 116 9.61 7.88 28.51
C GLU A 116 10.67 7.77 27.40
N LEU A 117 10.21 7.56 26.17
CA LEU A 117 11.07 7.48 24.98
C LEU A 117 11.24 8.87 24.36
N ALA A 118 12.47 9.36 24.27
CA ALA A 118 12.70 10.74 23.81
C ALA A 118 12.71 10.90 22.28
N ALA A 119 13.24 9.92 21.52
CA ALA A 119 13.45 10.11 20.08
C ALA A 119 13.00 8.93 19.21
N ARG A 120 13.53 7.72 19.42
CA ARG A 120 13.27 6.60 18.50
C ARG A 120 13.28 5.22 19.18
N LEU A 121 12.32 4.38 18.76
CA LEU A 121 12.33 2.94 18.98
C LEU A 121 12.44 2.23 17.63
N SER A 122 13.39 1.31 17.50
CA SER A 122 13.48 0.35 16.42
C SER A 122 13.48 -1.06 17.01
N ALA A 123 12.42 -1.83 16.79
CA ALA A 123 12.30 -3.22 17.23
C ALA A 123 12.11 -4.15 16.01
N GLY A 124 12.95 -5.16 15.82
CA GLY A 124 12.78 -6.10 14.70
C GLY A 124 11.63 -7.08 14.95
N ARG A 125 11.78 -7.96 15.93
CA ARG A 125 10.77 -8.94 16.34
C ARG A 125 10.56 -8.91 17.85
N VAL A 126 9.31 -8.83 18.28
CA VAL A 126 8.87 -8.96 19.67
C VAL A 126 7.99 -10.20 19.77
N GLY A 127 8.42 -11.16 20.60
CA GLY A 127 7.74 -12.45 20.78
C GLY A 127 6.54 -12.41 21.74
N GLY A 128 6.46 -11.40 22.61
CA GLY A 128 5.31 -11.12 23.47
C GLY A 128 4.60 -9.83 23.08
N ASP A 129 4.20 -9.05 24.09
CA ASP A 129 3.52 -7.76 23.93
C ASP A 129 4.52 -6.61 23.80
N LEU A 130 4.12 -5.55 23.10
CA LEU A 130 4.83 -4.27 23.04
C LEU A 130 3.99 -3.17 23.70
N ARG A 131 4.46 -2.64 24.82
CA ARG A 131 3.81 -1.51 25.53
C ARG A 131 4.73 -0.32 25.60
N LEU A 132 4.31 0.80 25.02
CA LEU A 132 5.00 2.08 25.11
C LEU A 132 4.17 3.09 25.88
N LYS A 133 4.78 3.81 26.83
CA LYS A 133 4.15 4.92 27.55
C LYS A 133 5.05 6.14 27.53
N GLY A 134 4.53 7.27 27.05
CA GLY A 134 5.28 8.53 27.02
C GLY A 134 6.33 8.56 25.91
N ALA A 135 5.89 8.45 24.66
CA ALA A 135 6.74 8.51 23.47
C ALA A 135 6.52 9.80 22.66
N THR A 136 6.42 10.93 23.36
CA THR A 136 6.03 12.24 22.80
C THR A 136 6.92 12.64 21.63
N GLY A 137 6.35 12.66 20.42
CA GLY A 137 7.07 13.02 19.20
C GLY A 137 8.10 12.00 18.72
N ALA A 138 8.14 10.80 19.33
CA ALA A 138 9.08 9.76 18.94
C ALA A 138 8.67 9.08 17.63
N THR A 139 9.66 8.52 16.94
CA THR A 139 9.47 7.63 15.78
C THR A 139 9.60 6.19 16.21
N ILE A 140 8.55 5.40 15.99
CA ILE A 140 8.48 4.01 16.41
C ILE A 140 8.37 3.12 15.18
N THR A 141 9.36 2.25 15.00
CA THR A 141 9.40 1.28 13.91
C THR A 141 9.52 -0.12 14.50
N VAL A 142 8.55 -0.96 14.18
CA VAL A 142 8.47 -2.33 14.67
C VAL A 142 8.26 -3.25 13.48
N GLY A 143 9.07 -4.31 13.36
CA GLY A 143 8.87 -5.31 12.32
C GLY A 143 7.63 -6.16 12.62
N SER A 144 7.71 -6.98 13.67
CA SER A 144 6.62 -7.89 14.06
C SER A 144 6.45 -7.91 15.59
N VAL A 145 5.20 -7.91 16.04
CA VAL A 145 4.79 -8.16 17.42
C VAL A 145 3.88 -9.37 17.42
N ALA A 146 4.21 -10.43 18.15
CA ALA A 146 3.39 -11.64 18.17
C ALA A 146 2.14 -11.50 19.06
N GLY A 147 2.22 -10.73 20.15
CA GLY A 147 1.10 -10.38 21.02
C GLY A 147 0.47 -9.04 20.66
N ASP A 148 0.15 -8.25 21.69
CA ASP A 148 -0.56 -6.98 21.56
C ASP A 148 0.40 -5.79 21.46
N LEU A 149 -0.04 -4.72 20.77
CA LEU A 149 0.65 -3.42 20.74
C LEU A 149 -0.18 -2.36 21.46
N GLU A 150 0.35 -1.83 22.56
CA GLU A 150 -0.26 -0.73 23.31
C GLU A 150 0.66 0.50 23.25
N LEU A 151 0.14 1.62 22.74
CA LEU A 151 0.83 2.90 22.72
C LEU A 151 0.06 3.95 23.52
N GLY A 152 0.72 4.44 24.56
CA GLY A 152 0.26 5.47 25.47
C GLY A 152 0.94 6.81 25.23
N GLY A 153 0.14 7.83 24.94
CA GLY A 153 0.60 9.20 24.73
C GLY A 153 0.81 9.54 23.25
N PRO A 154 1.10 10.82 22.94
CA PRO A 154 1.24 11.26 21.57
C PRO A 154 2.54 10.73 20.95
N SER A 155 2.54 10.40 19.66
CA SER A 155 3.75 10.00 18.93
C SER A 155 3.78 10.62 17.54
N ALA A 156 4.98 10.80 16.96
CA ALA A 156 5.05 11.36 15.61
C ALA A 156 4.66 10.30 14.59
N THR A 157 5.38 9.18 14.58
CA THR A 157 5.15 8.12 13.60
C THR A 157 5.19 6.75 14.26
N LEU A 158 4.22 5.91 13.90
CA LEU A 158 4.18 4.50 14.25
C LEU A 158 4.16 3.68 12.95
N GLN A 159 5.12 2.78 12.80
CA GLN A 159 5.14 1.79 11.75
C GLN A 159 5.27 0.40 12.36
N ALA A 160 4.30 -0.47 12.10
CA ALA A 160 4.34 -1.89 12.47
C ALA A 160 3.97 -2.74 11.26
N ALA A 161 4.80 -3.72 10.87
CA ALA A 161 4.45 -4.56 9.72
C ALA A 161 3.40 -5.62 10.09
N GLU A 162 3.54 -6.26 11.24
CA GLU A 162 2.62 -7.30 11.71
C GLU A 162 2.41 -7.20 13.22
N ILE A 163 1.15 -7.27 13.64
CA ILE A 163 0.71 -7.35 15.04
C ILE A 163 -0.18 -8.58 15.13
N GLY A 164 0.22 -9.57 15.93
CA GLY A 164 -0.48 -10.85 16.03
C GLY A 164 -1.77 -10.78 16.84
N GLY A 165 -1.83 -9.91 17.84
CA GLY A 165 -3.01 -9.64 18.65
C GLY A 165 -3.65 -8.28 18.33
N ASP A 166 -4.01 -7.56 19.38
CA ASP A 166 -4.73 -6.29 19.30
C ASP A 166 -3.77 -5.09 19.21
N CYS A 167 -4.22 -4.00 18.58
CA CYS A 167 -3.50 -2.75 18.50
C CYS A 167 -4.32 -1.64 19.16
N THR A 168 -3.80 -1.04 20.23
CA THR A 168 -4.45 0.06 20.94
C THR A 168 -3.53 1.28 20.98
N LEU A 169 -3.95 2.36 20.31
CA LEU A 169 -3.28 3.67 20.37
C LEU A 169 -4.18 4.67 21.09
N SER A 170 -3.79 5.05 22.30
CA SER A 170 -4.59 5.93 23.17
C SER A 170 -4.25 7.42 23.05
N GLY A 171 -3.16 7.78 22.35
CA GLY A 171 -2.74 9.16 22.14
C GLY A 171 -2.72 9.60 20.67
N ASP A 172 -2.50 10.90 20.46
CA ASP A 172 -2.48 11.51 19.14
C ASP A 172 -1.25 11.07 18.32
N CYS A 173 -1.48 10.51 17.14
CA CYS A 173 -0.40 10.09 16.23
C CYS A 173 -0.47 10.85 14.91
N GLU A 174 0.65 11.41 14.42
CA GLU A 174 0.64 12.10 13.13
C GLU A 174 0.52 11.09 11.98
N ARG A 175 1.27 9.99 12.04
CA ARG A 175 1.23 8.95 10.99
C ARG A 175 1.27 7.55 11.59
N VAL A 176 0.32 6.71 11.22
CA VAL A 176 0.20 5.31 11.66
C VAL A 176 0.15 4.40 10.45
N HIS A 177 1.15 3.53 10.31
CA HIS A 177 1.28 2.56 9.22
C HIS A 177 1.31 1.15 9.81
N LEU A 178 0.20 0.42 9.68
CA LEU A 178 0.05 -0.94 10.16
C LEU A 178 -0.09 -1.88 8.95
N GLY A 179 0.74 -2.91 8.84
CA GLY A 179 0.61 -3.87 7.75
C GLY A 179 -0.57 -4.81 7.99
N GLN A 180 -0.49 -5.66 9.01
CA GLN A 180 -1.55 -6.60 9.41
C GLN A 180 -1.77 -6.51 10.93
N VAL A 181 -3.03 -6.53 11.35
CA VAL A 181 -3.45 -6.65 12.75
C VAL A 181 -4.31 -7.90 12.90
N GLY A 182 -3.87 -8.82 13.76
CA GLY A 182 -4.46 -10.14 13.94
C GLY A 182 -5.73 -10.15 14.80
N GLY A 183 -5.92 -9.15 15.65
CA GLY A 183 -7.14 -8.90 16.42
C GLY A 183 -7.77 -7.55 16.10
N ASP A 184 -8.19 -6.82 17.12
CA ASP A 184 -8.88 -5.55 17.04
C ASP A 184 -7.90 -4.37 16.97
N CYS A 185 -8.31 -3.29 16.30
CA CYS A 185 -7.50 -2.08 16.17
C CYS A 185 -8.30 -0.87 16.68
N THR A 186 -7.85 -0.28 17.79
CA THR A 186 -8.47 0.90 18.40
C THR A 186 -7.51 2.08 18.37
N LEU A 187 -7.92 3.17 17.72
CA LEU A 187 -7.14 4.38 17.53
C LEU A 187 -7.91 5.59 18.07
N ALA A 188 -7.35 6.29 19.06
CA ALA A 188 -7.96 7.48 19.64
C ALA A 188 -7.94 8.66 18.66
N ALA A 189 -6.75 9.03 18.17
CA ALA A 189 -6.59 10.15 17.25
C ALA A 189 -5.40 9.93 16.33
N VAL A 190 -5.62 10.09 15.03
CA VAL A 190 -4.59 9.91 14.01
C VAL A 190 -4.75 10.93 12.89
N ALA A 191 -3.67 11.57 12.43
CA ALA A 191 -3.78 12.44 11.25
C ALA A 191 -3.81 11.61 9.97
N ALA A 192 -2.78 10.80 9.71
CA ALA A 192 -2.71 9.90 8.57
C ALA A 192 -2.67 8.43 9.01
N LEU A 193 -3.63 7.64 8.56
CA LEU A 193 -3.76 6.22 8.87
C LEU A 193 -3.61 5.38 7.60
N LYS A 194 -2.72 4.40 7.63
CA LYS A 194 -2.61 3.36 6.62
C LYS A 194 -2.62 1.99 7.30
N VAL A 195 -3.64 1.19 7.03
CA VAL A 195 -3.78 -0.17 7.55
C VAL A 195 -3.99 -1.14 6.39
N GLY A 196 -3.17 -2.17 6.28
CA GLY A 196 -3.33 -3.19 5.24
C GLY A 196 -4.56 -4.05 5.49
N ALA A 197 -4.58 -4.78 6.60
CA ALA A 197 -5.76 -5.53 7.02
C ALA A 197 -5.90 -5.62 8.55
N VAL A 198 -7.14 -5.67 9.00
CA VAL A 198 -7.55 -5.94 10.38
C VAL A 198 -8.43 -7.19 10.38
N ARG A 199 -8.07 -8.18 11.19
CA ARG A 199 -8.82 -9.43 11.29
C ARG A 199 -9.99 -9.37 12.28
N GLY A 200 -9.94 -8.48 13.26
CA GLY A 200 -11.06 -8.15 14.13
C GLY A 200 -11.78 -6.88 13.70
N ASP A 201 -12.12 -6.06 14.68
CA ASP A 201 -12.83 -4.79 14.51
C ASP A 201 -11.86 -3.61 14.42
N LEU A 202 -12.24 -2.59 13.66
CA LEU A 202 -11.52 -1.32 13.56
C LEU A 202 -12.33 -0.19 14.19
N THR A 203 -11.82 0.42 15.25
CA THR A 203 -12.40 1.63 15.86
C THR A 203 -11.43 2.79 15.76
N VAL A 204 -11.84 3.86 15.09
CA VAL A 204 -11.08 5.11 14.99
C VAL A 204 -11.95 6.25 15.53
N ALA A 205 -11.55 6.83 16.66
CA ALA A 205 -12.33 7.91 17.26
C ALA A 205 -12.15 9.22 16.47
N HIS A 206 -10.92 9.61 16.13
CA HIS A 206 -10.65 10.81 15.34
C HIS A 206 -9.61 10.56 14.25
N ALA A 207 -9.94 10.94 13.01
CA ALA A 207 -9.01 10.96 11.88
C ALA A 207 -9.09 12.30 11.13
N SER A 208 -7.97 12.97 10.85
CA SER A 208 -7.98 14.37 10.33
C SER A 208 -7.34 14.60 8.96
N SER A 209 -6.84 13.55 8.30
CA SER A 209 -6.25 13.66 6.96
C SER A 209 -6.61 12.45 6.10
N THR A 210 -5.65 11.64 5.67
CA THR A 210 -5.88 10.47 4.82
C THR A 210 -6.02 9.22 5.66
N VAL A 211 -7.07 8.45 5.40
CA VAL A 211 -7.30 7.13 5.97
C VAL A 211 -7.37 6.12 4.83
N GLU A 212 -6.39 5.22 4.79
CA GLU A 212 -6.33 4.07 3.88
C GLU A 212 -6.44 2.79 4.71
N VAL A 213 -7.49 2.01 4.48
CA VAL A 213 -7.73 0.72 5.15
C VAL A 213 -8.09 -0.30 4.08
N GLY A 214 -7.26 -1.34 3.91
CA GLY A 214 -7.46 -2.33 2.87
C GLY A 214 -8.65 -3.25 3.14
N SER A 215 -8.61 -4.00 4.24
CA SER A 215 -9.72 -4.86 4.66
C SER A 215 -9.90 -4.93 6.17
N VAL A 216 -11.15 -5.09 6.60
CA VAL A 216 -11.58 -5.31 7.98
C VAL A 216 -12.51 -6.52 7.98
N SER A 217 -12.17 -7.54 8.75
CA SER A 217 -12.96 -8.79 8.76
C SER A 217 -14.11 -8.74 9.77
N GLY A 218 -14.07 -7.86 10.76
CA GLY A 218 -15.18 -7.55 11.65
C GLY A 218 -15.89 -6.26 11.25
N ASP A 219 -16.20 -5.45 12.25
CA ASP A 219 -16.89 -4.16 12.12
C ASP A 219 -15.91 -2.99 12.00
N ALA A 220 -16.33 -1.93 11.32
CA ALA A 220 -15.56 -0.70 11.20
C ALA A 220 -16.35 0.50 11.77
N ARG A 221 -15.80 1.18 12.76
CA ARG A 221 -16.37 2.37 13.40
C ARG A 221 -15.43 3.57 13.29
N PHE A 222 -15.89 4.63 12.64
CA PHE A 222 -15.22 5.93 12.57
C PHE A 222 -16.10 6.98 13.25
N MET A 223 -15.68 7.51 14.40
CA MET A 223 -16.51 8.45 15.17
C MET A 223 -16.41 9.90 14.68
N ALA A 224 -15.27 10.28 14.09
CA ALA A 224 -15.07 11.55 13.41
C ALA A 224 -13.92 11.39 12.40
N LEU A 225 -14.24 11.51 11.12
CA LEU A 225 -13.27 11.55 10.04
C LEU A 225 -13.39 12.87 9.29
N ASP A 226 -12.31 13.64 9.26
CA ASP A 226 -12.20 14.91 8.55
C ASP A 226 -11.11 14.77 7.48
N GLY A 227 -11.48 14.39 6.25
CA GLY A 227 -10.49 14.21 5.19
C GLY A 227 -10.86 13.21 4.11
N THR A 228 -9.86 12.44 3.65
CA THR A 228 -10.01 11.45 2.58
C THR A 228 -10.07 10.05 3.16
N LEU A 229 -11.05 9.26 2.73
CA LEU A 229 -11.24 7.87 3.15
C LEU A 229 -11.14 6.92 1.96
N GLU A 230 -10.20 6.00 2.01
CA GLU A 230 -10.12 4.82 1.17
C GLU A 230 -10.26 3.59 2.08
N LEU A 231 -11.48 3.07 2.20
CA LEU A 231 -11.79 1.86 2.95
C LEU A 231 -12.25 0.79 1.97
N GLY A 232 -11.54 -0.33 1.88
CA GLY A 232 -11.86 -1.39 0.94
C GLY A 232 -13.04 -2.24 1.40
N ASP A 233 -12.74 -3.41 1.96
CA ASP A 233 -13.73 -4.41 2.34
C ASP A 233 -13.95 -4.45 3.85
N VAL A 234 -15.20 -4.31 4.29
CA VAL A 234 -15.65 -4.54 5.66
C VAL A 234 -16.61 -5.73 5.62
N ALA A 235 -16.29 -6.83 6.30
CA ALA A 235 -17.14 -8.01 6.25
C ALA A 235 -18.37 -7.90 7.17
N GLY A 236 -18.24 -7.21 8.30
CA GLY A 236 -19.34 -6.89 9.22
C GLY A 236 -20.03 -5.58 8.89
N ASP A 237 -20.30 -4.78 9.92
CA ASP A 237 -21.04 -3.53 9.85
C ASP A 237 -20.12 -2.30 9.77
N LEU A 238 -20.63 -1.21 9.20
CA LEU A 238 -19.93 0.07 9.10
C LEU A 238 -20.70 1.17 9.83
N ASP A 239 -20.09 1.82 10.82
CA ASP A 239 -20.57 3.08 11.39
C ASP A 239 -19.58 4.20 11.08
N LEU A 240 -19.96 5.10 10.17
CA LEU A 240 -19.09 6.14 9.63
C LEU A 240 -19.68 7.53 9.91
N ARG A 241 -18.97 8.31 10.73
CA ARG A 241 -19.23 9.73 10.94
C ARG A 241 -18.10 10.55 10.31
N ALA A 242 -18.40 11.22 9.21
CA ALA A 242 -17.36 11.88 8.42
C ALA A 242 -17.79 13.24 7.86
N SER A 243 -16.82 14.15 7.78
CA SER A 243 -16.80 15.30 6.88
C SER A 243 -15.83 15.00 5.73
N PHE A 244 -16.36 14.94 4.50
CA PHE A 244 -15.55 14.63 3.33
C PHE A 244 -14.99 15.91 2.72
N SER A 245 -13.68 15.91 2.45
CA SER A 245 -13.03 17.00 1.70
C SER A 245 -13.43 16.96 0.21
N PRO A 246 -13.46 18.12 -0.48
CA PRO A 246 -13.69 18.17 -1.93
C PRO A 246 -12.67 17.29 -2.67
N ALA A 247 -13.11 16.57 -3.71
CA ALA A 247 -12.32 15.63 -4.52
C ALA A 247 -11.98 14.27 -3.88
N SER A 248 -12.44 13.98 -2.66
CA SER A 248 -12.29 12.65 -2.08
C SER A 248 -13.04 11.59 -2.90
N LYS A 249 -12.40 10.45 -3.18
CA LYS A 249 -13.00 9.30 -3.86
C LYS A 249 -12.90 8.09 -2.95
N ALA A 250 -14.05 7.61 -2.48
CA ALA A 250 -14.13 6.46 -1.60
C ALA A 250 -14.93 5.35 -2.29
N ARG A 251 -14.43 4.11 -2.25
CA ARG A 251 -15.21 2.93 -2.63
C ARG A 251 -15.19 1.95 -1.48
N ILE A 252 -16.34 1.74 -0.87
CA ILE A 252 -16.48 0.91 0.33
C ILE A 252 -17.43 -0.25 0.04
N ARG A 253 -17.03 -1.46 0.43
CA ARG A 253 -17.89 -2.65 0.41
C ARG A 253 -18.13 -3.08 1.84
N VAL A 254 -19.40 -3.22 2.21
CA VAL A 254 -19.85 -3.61 3.53
C VAL A 254 -20.67 -4.88 3.39
N GLY A 255 -20.30 -5.94 4.10
CA GLY A 255 -21.01 -7.22 4.09
C GLY A 255 -22.34 -7.17 4.85
N GLY A 256 -22.35 -6.46 5.99
CA GLY A 256 -23.53 -6.24 6.82
C GLY A 256 -24.22 -4.90 6.56
N ASP A 257 -24.59 -4.24 7.65
CA ASP A 257 -25.32 -2.97 7.66
C ASP A 257 -24.36 -1.77 7.63
N ALA A 258 -24.81 -0.66 7.05
CA ALA A 258 -24.04 0.58 7.01
C ALA A 258 -24.85 1.75 7.60
N SER A 259 -24.27 2.40 8.60
CA SER A 259 -24.73 3.66 9.19
C SER A 259 -23.75 4.77 8.79
N ILE A 260 -24.23 5.75 8.03
CA ILE A 260 -23.42 6.89 7.59
C ILE A 260 -24.05 8.18 8.10
N GLN A 261 -23.28 8.92 8.89
CA GLN A 261 -23.62 10.26 9.35
C GLN A 261 -22.69 11.27 8.69
N LEU A 262 -23.25 12.08 7.79
CA LEU A 262 -22.54 13.17 7.13
C LEU A 262 -22.62 14.43 8.00
N MET A 263 -21.47 14.96 8.39
CA MET A 263 -21.39 16.17 9.22
C MET A 263 -21.26 17.43 8.38
N GLY A 264 -21.83 18.55 8.86
CA GLY A 264 -21.70 19.86 8.22
C GLY A 264 -22.43 19.99 6.88
N ALA A 265 -21.77 20.63 5.90
CA ALA A 265 -22.31 20.84 4.55
C ALA A 265 -21.60 19.91 3.54
N PRO A 266 -22.01 18.64 3.42
CA PRO A 266 -21.35 17.70 2.52
C PRO A 266 -21.45 18.15 1.05
N ASN A 267 -20.33 18.14 0.34
CA ASN A 267 -20.25 18.38 -1.10
C ASN A 267 -19.87 17.08 -1.82
N LEU A 268 -20.76 16.08 -1.79
CA LEU A 268 -20.44 14.74 -2.29
C LEU A 268 -21.58 14.10 -3.08
N THR A 269 -21.20 13.29 -4.06
CA THR A 269 -22.07 12.39 -4.81
C THR A 269 -21.95 11.00 -4.20
N LEU A 270 -23.03 10.52 -3.57
CA LEU A 270 -23.12 9.19 -2.97
C LEU A 270 -23.89 8.27 -3.92
N ASN A 271 -23.21 7.24 -4.41
CA ASN A 271 -23.80 6.15 -5.19
C ASN A 271 -23.75 4.89 -4.34
N ALA A 272 -24.89 4.43 -3.84
CA ALA A 272 -24.95 3.20 -3.07
C ALA A 272 -25.80 2.14 -3.76
N VAL A 273 -25.31 0.90 -3.71
CA VAL A 273 -26.06 -0.31 -4.03
C VAL A 273 -26.31 -1.03 -2.71
N VAL A 274 -27.57 -1.23 -2.36
CA VAL A 274 -27.99 -1.77 -1.07
C VAL A 274 -28.91 -2.96 -1.33
N GLN A 275 -28.64 -4.12 -0.73
CA GLN A 275 -29.55 -5.27 -0.89
C GLN A 275 -30.76 -5.21 0.06
N GLY A 276 -30.64 -4.53 1.20
CA GLY A 276 -31.69 -4.38 2.21
C GLY A 276 -32.53 -3.11 2.12
N GLU A 277 -32.94 -2.58 3.27
CA GLU A 277 -33.67 -1.34 3.44
C GLU A 277 -32.77 -0.11 3.41
N VAL A 278 -33.31 1.01 2.91
CA VAL A 278 -32.63 2.30 2.97
C VAL A 278 -33.47 3.24 3.80
N ARG A 279 -32.90 3.76 4.90
CA ARG A 279 -33.57 4.70 5.82
C ARG A 279 -32.83 6.03 5.86
N GLY A 280 -33.59 7.13 6.05
CA GLY A 280 -33.05 8.49 6.22
C GLY A 280 -32.92 9.32 4.93
N VAL A 281 -33.18 8.71 3.77
CA VAL A 281 -33.40 9.41 2.49
C VAL A 281 -34.69 8.90 1.85
N SER A 282 -35.31 9.70 0.98
CA SER A 282 -36.50 9.32 0.21
C SER A 282 -36.17 8.21 -0.79
N ALA A 283 -35.97 7.00 -0.27
CA ALA A 283 -35.81 5.78 -1.03
C ALA A 283 -37.17 5.08 -1.07
N SER A 284 -37.53 4.59 -2.25
CA SER A 284 -38.74 3.79 -2.45
C SER A 284 -38.75 2.56 -1.54
N SER A 285 -39.86 2.38 -0.82
CA SER A 285 -40.13 1.22 0.01
C SER A 285 -40.54 0.02 -0.86
N GLY A 286 -39.57 -0.62 -1.52
CA GLY A 286 -39.75 -1.86 -2.28
C GLY A 286 -38.71 -2.91 -1.87
N GLY A 287 -38.99 -4.20 -2.05
CA GLY A 287 -38.02 -5.27 -1.83
C GLY A 287 -37.01 -5.39 -2.99
N GLY A 288 -35.81 -5.90 -2.71
CA GLY A 288 -34.75 -6.13 -3.71
C GLY A 288 -33.62 -5.10 -3.68
N THR A 289 -32.62 -5.28 -4.55
CA THR A 289 -31.43 -4.42 -4.62
C THR A 289 -31.81 -2.98 -5.02
N LYS A 290 -31.56 -2.04 -4.13
CA LYS A 290 -31.80 -0.61 -4.30
C LYS A 290 -30.54 0.07 -4.78
N ARG A 291 -30.66 0.86 -5.84
CA ARG A 291 -29.61 1.81 -6.26
C ARG A 291 -30.05 3.20 -5.88
N ILE A 292 -29.25 3.88 -5.08
CA ILE A 292 -29.48 5.27 -4.71
C ILE A 292 -28.34 6.13 -5.24
N SER A 293 -28.69 7.26 -5.83
CA SER A 293 -27.75 8.31 -6.17
C SER A 293 -28.22 9.60 -5.52
N LEU A 294 -27.41 10.09 -4.58
CA LEU A 294 -27.66 11.29 -3.79
C LEU A 294 -26.57 12.30 -4.10
N VAL A 295 -26.96 13.53 -4.40
CA VAL A 295 -26.01 14.63 -4.59
C VAL A 295 -26.21 15.64 -3.48
N TYR A 296 -25.19 15.80 -2.64
CA TYR A 296 -25.10 16.84 -1.64
C TYR A 296 -24.20 17.96 -2.15
N GLY A 297 -24.68 19.21 -2.02
CA GLY A 297 -23.97 20.39 -2.51
C GLY A 297 -23.64 20.32 -4.01
N ALA A 298 -22.39 20.65 -4.37
CA ALA A 298 -21.91 20.61 -5.76
C ALA A 298 -21.42 19.22 -6.21
N GLY A 299 -21.39 18.22 -5.32
CA GLY A 299 -20.95 16.86 -5.65
C GLY A 299 -19.46 16.70 -5.97
N SER A 300 -18.58 17.50 -5.34
CA SER A 300 -17.14 17.50 -5.64
C SER A 300 -16.38 16.27 -5.13
N ALA A 301 -16.90 15.56 -4.13
CA ALA A 301 -16.42 14.23 -3.72
C ALA A 301 -17.32 13.12 -4.27
N SER A 302 -16.79 11.90 -4.42
CA SER A 302 -17.56 10.72 -4.87
C SER A 302 -17.43 9.56 -3.89
N LEU A 303 -18.55 9.09 -3.34
CA LEU A 303 -18.61 7.93 -2.47
C LEU A 303 -19.41 6.83 -3.17
N ALA A 304 -18.74 5.72 -3.49
CA ALA A 304 -19.37 4.52 -4.00
C ALA A 304 -19.48 3.50 -2.86
N LEU A 305 -20.69 3.06 -2.55
CA LEU A 305 -20.95 2.13 -1.45
C LEU A 305 -21.67 0.89 -1.96
N ASN A 306 -21.23 -0.29 -1.54
CA ASN A 306 -21.96 -1.54 -1.74
C ASN A 306 -22.26 -2.14 -0.37
N VAL A 307 -23.55 -2.25 -0.03
CA VAL A 307 -24.02 -2.72 1.28
C VAL A 307 -24.81 -4.01 1.10
N GLY A 308 -24.36 -5.07 1.77
CA GLY A 308 -25.05 -6.37 1.78
C GLY A 308 -26.34 -6.36 2.62
N GLY A 309 -26.41 -5.54 3.67
CA GLY A 309 -27.57 -5.37 4.53
C GLY A 309 -28.33 -4.07 4.29
N ASP A 310 -28.71 -3.42 5.39
CA ASP A 310 -29.46 -2.18 5.45
C ASP A 310 -28.54 -0.96 5.45
N LEU A 311 -29.00 0.14 4.83
CA LEU A 311 -28.29 1.41 4.81
C LEU A 311 -29.10 2.50 5.52
N ARG A 312 -28.51 3.07 6.58
CA ARG A 312 -29.01 4.27 7.24
C ARG A 312 -28.11 5.44 6.88
N ILE A 313 -28.66 6.46 6.24
CA ILE A 313 -27.96 7.71 5.96
C ILE A 313 -28.62 8.83 6.73
N SER A 314 -27.82 9.60 7.47
CA SER A 314 -28.25 10.84 8.09
C SER A 314 -27.30 11.96 7.70
N ALA A 315 -27.86 13.13 7.36
CA ALA A 315 -27.11 14.33 7.05
C ALA A 315 -27.85 15.53 7.63
N GLU A 316 -27.12 16.51 8.16
CA GLU A 316 -27.74 17.76 8.64
C GLU A 316 -28.32 18.58 7.47
N ALA A 317 -27.68 18.50 6.30
CA ALA A 317 -28.15 19.09 5.06
C ALA A 317 -29.02 18.11 4.27
N ARG A 318 -30.17 18.58 3.76
CA ARG A 318 -31.00 17.80 2.82
C ARG A 318 -30.29 17.70 1.46
N PRO A 319 -30.34 16.54 0.78
CA PRO A 319 -29.74 16.39 -0.55
C PRO A 319 -30.42 17.34 -1.55
N GLY A 320 -29.63 17.97 -2.42
CA GLY A 320 -30.11 18.93 -3.42
C GLY A 320 -30.84 18.25 -4.58
N SER A 321 -30.46 17.01 -4.88
CA SER A 321 -31.21 16.10 -5.74
C SER A 321 -31.14 14.69 -5.19
N SER A 322 -32.28 14.00 -5.21
CA SER A 322 -32.37 12.59 -4.86
C SER A 322 -33.03 11.87 -6.03
N SER A 323 -32.34 10.90 -6.60
CA SER A 323 -32.94 9.99 -7.57
C SER A 323 -32.81 8.58 -7.00
N SER A 324 -33.96 8.00 -6.64
CA SER A 324 -34.08 6.61 -6.25
C SER A 324 -34.71 5.86 -7.41
N SER A 325 -33.90 5.12 -8.17
CA SER A 325 -34.43 4.17 -9.14
C SER A 325 -34.61 2.84 -8.43
N SER A 326 -35.83 2.63 -7.97
CA SER A 326 -36.30 1.31 -7.59
C SER A 326 -36.25 0.43 -8.84
N GLY A 327 -35.58 -0.71 -8.77
CA GLY A 327 -35.96 -1.84 -9.61
C GLY A 327 -37.31 -2.33 -9.14
N MET A 328 -38.40 -1.63 -9.52
CA MET A 328 -39.75 -2.08 -9.23
C MET A 328 -40.18 -2.99 -10.37
N GLY A 329 -40.33 -4.28 -10.06
CA GLY A 329 -41.19 -5.18 -10.82
C GLY A 329 -42.57 -4.53 -10.94
N GLY A 330 -42.92 -4.17 -12.18
CA GLY A 330 -44.06 -3.32 -12.49
C GLY A 330 -44.44 -3.33 -13.96
N SER A 331 -44.25 -4.44 -14.66
CA SER A 331 -45.17 -4.90 -15.72
C SER A 331 -44.94 -6.39 -15.94
N SER A 332 -45.99 -7.19 -15.79
CA SER A 332 -45.99 -8.66 -15.98
C SER A 332 -45.70 -9.11 -17.42
N GLU A 333 -45.35 -8.17 -18.31
CA GLU A 333 -44.94 -8.39 -19.69
C GLU A 333 -43.41 -8.25 -19.85
N PHE A 334 -42.77 -7.32 -19.15
CA PHE A 334 -41.31 -7.11 -19.27
C PHE A 334 -40.49 -8.19 -18.56
N GLU A 335 -40.99 -8.76 -17.46
CA GLU A 335 -40.37 -9.92 -16.78
C GLU A 335 -40.45 -11.21 -17.61
N ARG A 336 -41.49 -11.37 -18.45
CA ARG A 336 -41.58 -12.52 -19.37
C ARG A 336 -40.56 -12.40 -20.49
N ASP A 337 -40.43 -11.22 -21.09
CA ASP A 337 -39.44 -10.94 -22.12
C ASP A 337 -38.00 -11.05 -21.59
N TRP A 338 -37.72 -10.60 -20.36
CA TRP A 338 -36.37 -10.70 -19.78
C TRP A 338 -36.04 -12.10 -19.25
N ALA A 339 -37.02 -12.87 -18.75
CA ALA A 339 -36.81 -14.26 -18.39
C ALA A 339 -36.66 -15.16 -19.62
N GLU A 340 -37.25 -14.79 -20.76
CA GLU A 340 -37.06 -15.45 -22.06
C GLU A 340 -35.69 -15.09 -22.65
N LEU A 341 -35.32 -13.81 -22.64
CA LEU A 341 -34.00 -13.31 -23.06
C LEU A 341 -32.87 -13.83 -22.17
N GLY A 342 -33.09 -13.97 -20.85
CA GLY A 342 -32.13 -14.59 -19.92
C GLY A 342 -32.03 -16.11 -20.07
N ARG A 343 -33.10 -16.78 -20.52
CA ARG A 343 -33.06 -18.20 -20.90
C ARG A 343 -32.35 -18.40 -22.24
N GLU A 344 -32.53 -17.49 -23.19
CA GLU A 344 -31.81 -17.47 -24.47
C GLU A 344 -30.34 -17.09 -24.30
N LEU A 345 -29.99 -16.06 -23.51
CA LEU A 345 -28.60 -15.73 -23.18
C LEU A 345 -27.94 -16.79 -22.30
N GLY A 346 -28.70 -17.45 -21.43
CA GLY A 346 -28.22 -18.58 -20.63
C GLY A 346 -27.98 -19.81 -21.51
N ALA A 347 -28.83 -20.06 -22.51
CA ALA A 347 -28.62 -21.12 -23.50
C ALA A 347 -27.43 -20.79 -24.40
N LEU A 348 -27.32 -19.55 -24.86
CA LEU A 348 -26.22 -19.04 -25.67
C LEU A 348 -24.89 -19.00 -24.89
N GLY A 349 -24.93 -18.71 -23.59
CA GLY A 349 -23.76 -18.78 -22.70
C GLY A 349 -23.35 -20.21 -22.37
N ARG A 350 -24.30 -21.15 -22.28
CA ARG A 350 -24.00 -22.59 -22.18
C ARG A 350 -23.48 -23.15 -23.51
N GLU A 351 -24.00 -22.68 -24.65
CA GLU A 351 -23.48 -23.01 -25.97
C GLU A 351 -22.08 -22.44 -26.16
N LEU A 352 -21.84 -21.15 -25.90
CA LEU A 352 -20.50 -20.52 -25.95
C LEU A 352 -19.54 -21.13 -24.93
N GLY A 353 -20.02 -21.55 -23.76
CA GLY A 353 -19.22 -22.24 -22.75
C GLY A 353 -18.93 -23.70 -23.12
N ALA A 354 -19.81 -24.36 -23.88
CA ALA A 354 -19.54 -25.68 -24.46
C ALA A 354 -18.54 -25.56 -25.61
N LEU A 355 -18.76 -24.58 -26.50
CA LEU A 355 -17.90 -24.27 -27.64
C LEU A 355 -16.51 -23.80 -27.18
N GLY A 356 -16.41 -23.00 -26.11
CA GLY A 356 -15.14 -22.57 -25.52
C GLY A 356 -14.39 -23.70 -24.80
N ARG A 357 -15.10 -24.67 -24.23
CA ARG A 357 -14.47 -25.88 -23.65
C ARG A 357 -14.05 -26.88 -24.72
N GLU A 358 -14.81 -26.99 -25.80
CA GLU A 358 -14.48 -27.82 -26.97
C GLU A 358 -13.28 -27.23 -27.72
N LEU A 359 -13.29 -25.92 -27.97
CA LEU A 359 -12.17 -25.17 -28.56
C LEU A 359 -10.93 -25.22 -27.64
N GLY A 360 -11.11 -25.07 -26.32
CA GLY A 360 -10.02 -25.16 -25.35
C GLY A 360 -9.43 -26.57 -25.24
N ALA A 361 -10.26 -27.61 -25.33
CA ALA A 361 -9.81 -29.00 -25.33
C ALA A 361 -9.12 -29.39 -26.64
N GLU A 362 -9.58 -28.91 -27.80
CA GLU A 362 -8.89 -29.09 -29.09
C GLU A 362 -7.56 -28.32 -29.14
N ILE A 363 -7.50 -27.09 -28.60
CA ILE A 363 -6.27 -26.31 -28.51
C ILE A 363 -5.26 -26.98 -27.56
N ALA A 364 -5.73 -27.49 -26.42
CA ALA A 364 -4.88 -28.23 -25.48
C ALA A 364 -4.43 -29.59 -26.03
N ALA A 365 -5.27 -30.30 -26.79
CA ALA A 365 -4.92 -31.55 -27.45
C ALA A 365 -3.93 -31.34 -28.62
N ALA A 366 -4.08 -30.24 -29.36
CA ALA A 366 -3.17 -29.85 -30.44
C ALA A 366 -1.81 -29.35 -29.93
N LEU A 367 -1.77 -28.67 -28.78
CA LEU A 367 -0.53 -28.23 -28.11
C LEU A 367 0.22 -29.37 -27.42
N SER A 368 -0.46 -30.45 -27.04
CA SER A 368 0.13 -31.57 -26.30
C SER A 368 0.69 -32.68 -27.19
N ASN A 369 0.29 -32.76 -28.46
CA ASN A 369 0.68 -33.89 -29.30
C ASN A 369 1.88 -33.67 -30.24
N GLU A 370 2.47 -32.47 -30.34
CA GLU A 370 3.72 -32.31 -31.09
C GLU A 370 4.45 -31.00 -30.74
N GLY A 371 5.69 -31.14 -30.27
CA GLY A 371 6.53 -30.04 -29.83
C GLY A 371 6.85 -29.03 -30.93
N VAL A 372 6.71 -27.76 -30.55
CA VAL A 372 7.20 -26.52 -31.14
C VAL A 372 8.23 -26.67 -32.28
N ALA A 373 7.76 -26.91 -33.51
CA ALA A 373 8.52 -26.73 -34.74
C ALA A 373 7.61 -26.69 -35.98
N GLY A 374 6.82 -25.62 -36.17
CA GLY A 374 5.98 -25.53 -37.39
C GLY A 374 5.05 -24.32 -37.51
N GLY A 375 5.50 -23.11 -37.15
CA GLY A 375 4.61 -21.95 -37.03
C GLY A 375 4.00 -21.38 -38.32
N ALA A 376 4.57 -21.65 -39.51
CA ALA A 376 4.14 -20.97 -40.74
C ALA A 376 2.99 -21.69 -41.49
N ALA A 377 3.05 -23.01 -41.61
CA ALA A 377 2.03 -23.78 -42.35
C ALA A 377 0.70 -23.91 -41.58
N TRP A 378 0.77 -23.93 -40.25
CA TRP A 378 -0.40 -23.99 -39.37
C TRP A 378 -1.25 -22.69 -39.43
N ALA A 379 -0.60 -21.53 -39.57
CA ALA A 379 -1.29 -20.24 -39.65
C ALA A 379 -2.13 -20.10 -40.93
N GLU A 380 -1.65 -20.64 -42.06
CA GLU A 380 -2.40 -20.64 -43.33
C GLU A 380 -3.64 -21.56 -43.29
N GLU A 381 -3.54 -22.72 -42.63
CA GLU A 381 -4.66 -23.65 -42.50
C GLU A 381 -5.76 -23.11 -41.58
N VAL A 382 -5.37 -22.45 -40.48
CA VAL A 382 -6.30 -21.81 -39.55
C VAL A 382 -6.99 -20.61 -40.19
N ALA A 383 -6.24 -19.75 -40.92
CA ALA A 383 -6.81 -18.62 -41.64
C ALA A 383 -7.85 -19.06 -42.68
N ARG A 384 -7.56 -20.13 -43.44
CA ARG A 384 -8.48 -20.70 -44.43
C ARG A 384 -9.77 -21.23 -43.82
N LYS A 385 -9.69 -21.89 -42.65
CA LYS A 385 -10.89 -22.41 -41.95
C LYS A 385 -11.72 -21.31 -41.30
N VAL A 386 -11.09 -20.24 -40.81
CA VAL A 386 -11.78 -19.07 -40.25
C VAL A 386 -12.54 -18.29 -41.34
N GLU A 387 -11.95 -18.13 -42.52
CA GLU A 387 -12.64 -17.49 -43.67
C GLU A 387 -13.85 -18.31 -44.16
N GLU A 388 -13.75 -19.64 -44.18
CA GLU A 388 -14.86 -20.50 -44.58
C GLU A 388 -16.02 -20.45 -43.57
N GLN A 389 -15.71 -20.37 -42.27
CA GLN A 389 -16.70 -20.19 -41.20
C GLN A 389 -17.33 -18.79 -41.23
N ALA A 390 -16.54 -17.75 -41.49
CA ALA A 390 -17.04 -16.37 -41.64
C ALA A 390 -18.05 -16.24 -42.79
N ARG A 391 -17.80 -16.91 -43.94
CA ARG A 391 -18.76 -16.95 -45.06
C ARG A 391 -20.08 -17.64 -44.68
N ARG A 392 -20.05 -18.68 -43.85
CA ARG A 392 -21.27 -19.37 -43.39
C ARG A 392 -22.08 -18.51 -42.42
N ILE A 393 -21.42 -17.77 -41.55
CA ILE A 393 -22.07 -16.83 -40.63
C ILE A 393 -22.67 -15.66 -41.41
N GLN A 394 -21.95 -15.14 -42.41
CA GLN A 394 -22.41 -14.06 -43.28
C GLN A 394 -23.61 -14.47 -44.13
N ALA A 395 -23.62 -15.69 -44.68
CA ALA A 395 -24.77 -16.22 -45.42
C ALA A 395 -26.03 -16.39 -44.54
N ARG A 396 -25.86 -16.82 -43.28
CA ARG A 396 -26.96 -16.89 -42.30
C ARG A 396 -27.46 -15.52 -41.88
N ALA A 397 -26.57 -14.54 -41.73
CA ALA A 397 -26.93 -13.16 -41.42
C ALA A 397 -27.72 -12.51 -42.57
N GLU A 398 -27.35 -12.77 -43.83
CA GLU A 398 -28.08 -12.29 -45.00
C GLU A 398 -29.46 -12.95 -45.14
N GLU A 399 -29.59 -14.24 -44.82
CA GLU A 399 -30.89 -14.92 -44.81
C GLU A 399 -31.81 -14.37 -43.71
N GLN A 400 -31.27 -14.11 -42.51
CA GLN A 400 -32.02 -13.47 -41.43
C GLN A 400 -32.38 -12.02 -41.74
N ALA A 401 -31.50 -11.27 -42.42
CA ALA A 401 -31.78 -9.92 -42.90
C ALA A 401 -32.88 -9.92 -43.98
N ARG A 402 -32.91 -10.90 -44.89
CA ARG A 402 -34.02 -11.07 -45.85
C ARG A 402 -35.34 -11.42 -45.16
N ARG A 403 -35.32 -12.28 -44.14
CA ARG A 403 -36.51 -12.61 -43.35
C ARG A 403 -37.01 -11.41 -42.54
N ALA A 404 -36.12 -10.59 -42.00
CA ALA A 404 -36.46 -9.34 -41.31
C ALA A 404 -37.01 -8.28 -42.29
N ALA A 405 -36.45 -8.16 -43.49
CA ALA A 405 -36.93 -7.26 -44.53
C ALA A 405 -38.30 -7.68 -45.11
N ALA A 406 -38.59 -8.98 -45.14
CA ALA A 406 -39.91 -9.50 -45.52
C ALA A 406 -40.97 -9.21 -44.44
N ARG A 407 -40.61 -9.27 -43.15
CA ARG A 407 -41.48 -8.87 -42.03
C ARG A 407 -41.75 -7.36 -41.99
N ALA A 408 -40.79 -6.55 -42.43
CA ALA A 408 -40.91 -5.09 -42.47
C ALA A 408 -41.82 -4.55 -43.60
N ARG A 409 -42.28 -5.37 -44.56
CA ARG A 409 -43.25 -4.94 -45.59
C ARG A 409 -44.72 -5.00 -45.15
N GLY A 410 -44.99 -5.51 -43.95
CA GLY A 410 -46.35 -5.78 -43.47
C GLY A 410 -46.97 -4.74 -42.53
N ASP A 411 -46.22 -3.74 -42.04
CA ASP A 411 -46.75 -2.81 -41.04
C ASP A 411 -46.28 -1.37 -41.30
N ALA A 412 -47.24 -0.44 -41.35
CA ALA A 412 -47.04 0.97 -41.67
C ALA A 412 -46.48 1.75 -40.46
N PRO A 413 -45.77 2.88 -40.65
CA PRO A 413 -44.99 3.52 -39.58
C PRO A 413 -45.89 4.26 -38.57
N GLY A 414 -46.06 3.70 -37.39
CA GLY A 414 -46.63 4.37 -36.23
C GLY A 414 -45.61 5.30 -35.56
N ARG A 415 -45.86 6.61 -35.58
CA ARG A 415 -45.14 7.60 -34.75
C ARG A 415 -45.32 7.24 -33.27
N VAL A 416 -44.23 6.99 -32.56
CA VAL A 416 -44.27 6.72 -31.12
C VAL A 416 -44.13 8.03 -30.36
N HIS A 417 -45.20 8.42 -29.66
CA HIS A 417 -45.20 9.54 -28.73
C HIS A 417 -44.91 9.02 -27.32
N VAL A 418 -43.82 9.48 -26.69
CA VAL A 418 -43.50 9.18 -25.28
C VAL A 418 -43.56 10.48 -24.49
N LYS A 419 -44.35 10.48 -23.40
CA LYS A 419 -44.60 11.66 -22.56
C LYS A 419 -43.95 11.45 -21.19
N ILE A 420 -42.92 12.23 -20.87
CA ILE A 420 -42.26 12.26 -19.54
C ILE A 420 -42.09 13.74 -19.17
N ASN A 421 -42.70 14.15 -18.04
CA ASN A 421 -42.62 15.49 -17.44
C ASN A 421 -42.73 16.68 -18.40
N GLU A 422 -43.96 16.93 -18.89
CA GLU A 422 -44.41 18.13 -19.63
C GLU A 422 -43.57 18.60 -20.84
N ARG A 423 -42.59 17.81 -21.30
CA ARG A 423 -41.84 18.09 -22.53
C ARG A 423 -42.03 16.96 -23.53
N GLU A 424 -42.57 17.31 -24.70
CA GLU A 424 -42.68 16.41 -25.84
C GLU A 424 -41.30 16.22 -26.50
N TRP A 425 -40.82 14.98 -26.50
CA TRP A 425 -39.65 14.59 -27.29
C TRP A 425 -40.12 13.97 -28.59
N GLN A 426 -39.88 14.65 -29.71
CA GLN A 426 -40.02 14.07 -31.04
C GLN A 426 -38.70 13.38 -31.41
N LEU A 427 -38.73 12.06 -31.56
CA LEU A 427 -37.56 11.28 -31.94
C LEU A 427 -37.59 11.07 -33.46
N ASP A 428 -36.82 11.89 -34.18
CA ASP A 428 -36.72 11.77 -35.63
C ASP A 428 -35.93 10.50 -36.03
N PRO A 429 -36.43 9.71 -37.00
CA PRO A 429 -35.82 8.44 -37.42
C PRO A 429 -34.37 8.59 -37.91
N GLU A 430 -34.01 9.72 -38.49
CA GLU A 430 -32.65 10.02 -38.97
C GLU A 430 -31.64 10.21 -37.81
N ARG A 431 -32.10 10.62 -36.62
CA ARG A 431 -31.24 10.77 -35.44
C ARG A 431 -30.87 9.42 -34.82
N LEU A 432 -31.77 8.46 -34.91
CA LEU A 432 -31.56 7.08 -34.45
C LEU A 432 -30.59 6.31 -35.36
N GLU A 433 -30.65 6.55 -36.67
CA GLU A 433 -29.66 6.02 -37.61
C GLU A 433 -28.25 6.56 -37.34
N ARG A 434 -28.11 7.86 -37.08
CA ARG A 434 -26.80 8.45 -36.71
C ARG A 434 -26.21 7.84 -35.43
N ILE A 435 -27.04 7.56 -34.43
CA ILE A 435 -26.59 6.92 -33.17
C ILE A 435 -26.22 5.45 -33.42
N LYS A 436 -26.96 4.73 -34.26
CA LYS A 436 -26.62 3.35 -34.68
C LYS A 436 -25.32 3.30 -35.46
N ASP A 437 -25.07 4.24 -36.36
CA ASP A 437 -23.83 4.30 -37.14
C ASP A 437 -22.63 4.70 -36.28
N GLN A 438 -22.83 5.60 -35.31
CA GLN A 438 -21.82 5.96 -34.31
C GLN A 438 -21.47 4.77 -33.41
N ALA A 439 -22.47 3.99 -32.97
CA ALA A 439 -22.26 2.78 -32.18
C ALA A 439 -21.58 1.65 -32.98
N ARG A 440 -21.91 1.51 -34.27
CA ARG A 440 -21.26 0.55 -35.17
C ARG A 440 -19.79 0.90 -35.43
N ARG A 441 -19.48 2.19 -35.61
CA ARG A 441 -18.08 2.65 -35.73
C ARG A 441 -17.30 2.44 -34.44
N ALA A 442 -17.87 2.78 -33.29
CA ALA A 442 -17.23 2.54 -31.99
C ALA A 442 -17.00 1.03 -31.70
N ALA A 443 -17.91 0.16 -32.14
CA ALA A 443 -17.73 -1.30 -32.02
C ALA A 443 -16.68 -1.85 -32.99
N ALA A 444 -16.57 -1.30 -34.21
CA ALA A 444 -15.54 -1.66 -35.17
C ALA A 444 -14.14 -1.21 -34.71
N ASP A 445 -14.03 0.00 -34.16
CA ASP A 445 -12.78 0.53 -33.59
C ASP A 445 -12.35 -0.24 -32.33
N GLY A 446 -13.31 -0.65 -31.50
CA GLY A 446 -13.06 -1.51 -30.34
C GLY A 446 -12.57 -2.92 -30.71
N LEU A 447 -13.06 -3.49 -31.81
CA LEU A 447 -12.63 -4.79 -32.32
C LEU A 447 -11.25 -4.72 -33.00
N ALA A 448 -10.96 -3.64 -33.72
CA ALA A 448 -9.64 -3.39 -34.32
C ALA A 448 -8.56 -3.20 -33.24
N GLY A 449 -8.86 -2.46 -32.16
CA GLY A 449 -7.96 -2.32 -31.02
C GLY A 449 -7.71 -3.62 -30.25
N ALA A 450 -8.71 -4.52 -30.21
CA ALA A 450 -8.56 -5.85 -29.61
C ALA A 450 -7.67 -6.78 -30.47
N LEU A 451 -7.77 -6.70 -31.79
CA LEU A 451 -6.88 -7.41 -32.72
C LEU A 451 -5.43 -6.92 -32.65
N GLU A 452 -5.22 -5.60 -32.56
CA GLU A 452 -3.88 -5.00 -32.41
C GLU A 452 -3.23 -5.35 -31.05
N ALA A 453 -4.05 -5.49 -29.99
CA ALA A 453 -3.60 -5.95 -28.68
C ALA A 453 -3.15 -7.41 -28.69
N VAL A 454 -3.82 -8.27 -29.46
CA VAL A 454 -3.45 -9.67 -29.67
C VAL A 454 -2.19 -9.78 -30.54
N GLU A 455 -2.04 -8.93 -31.56
CA GLU A 455 -0.85 -8.88 -32.42
C GLU A 455 0.39 -8.38 -31.65
N ARG A 456 0.23 -7.39 -30.76
CA ARG A 456 1.27 -6.96 -29.81
C ARG A 456 1.65 -8.05 -28.80
N ALA A 457 0.68 -8.87 -28.37
CA ALA A 457 0.94 -9.98 -27.46
C ALA A 457 1.72 -11.12 -28.15
N LEU A 458 1.43 -11.38 -29.44
CA LEU A 458 2.18 -12.33 -30.27
C LEU A 458 3.59 -11.84 -30.62
N GLY A 459 3.77 -10.53 -30.84
CA GLY A 459 5.09 -9.93 -31.10
C GLY A 459 6.08 -10.03 -29.92
N ARG A 460 5.58 -10.08 -28.68
CA ARG A 460 6.41 -10.24 -27.47
C ARG A 460 6.91 -11.67 -27.22
N MET A 461 6.48 -12.65 -28.03
CA MET A 461 6.94 -14.04 -27.96
C MET A 461 8.11 -14.37 -28.91
N ARG A 462 8.77 -13.37 -29.53
CA ARG A 462 10.10 -13.56 -30.14
C ARG A 462 11.20 -13.28 -29.12
N VAL A 463 11.97 -14.32 -28.83
CA VAL A 463 13.16 -14.35 -27.97
C VAL A 463 14.22 -13.34 -28.45
N PRO A 464 14.78 -12.47 -27.58
CA PRO A 464 15.92 -11.61 -27.95
C PRO A 464 17.22 -12.43 -28.01
N PRO A 465 18.21 -12.08 -28.87
CA PRO A 465 19.54 -12.67 -28.80
C PRO A 465 20.23 -12.24 -27.49
N GLY A 466 20.92 -13.19 -26.84
CA GLY A 466 21.57 -12.98 -25.55
C GLY A 466 22.75 -11.99 -25.59
N PRO A 467 23.11 -11.40 -24.43
CA PRO A 467 24.23 -10.45 -24.34
C PRO A 467 25.59 -11.14 -24.58
N PRO A 468 26.59 -10.45 -25.16
CA PRO A 468 27.92 -11.01 -25.36
C PRO A 468 28.70 -11.12 -24.03
N GLU A 469 29.49 -12.19 -23.90
CA GLU A 469 30.36 -12.50 -22.76
C GLU A 469 31.48 -11.47 -22.54
N PRO A 470 31.81 -11.11 -21.28
CA PRO A 470 33.00 -10.32 -20.97
C PRO A 470 34.29 -11.14 -21.17
N PRO A 471 35.41 -10.53 -21.60
CA PRO A 471 36.66 -11.25 -21.81
C PRO A 471 37.29 -11.71 -20.49
N SER A 472 37.81 -12.93 -20.51
CA SER A 472 38.56 -13.57 -19.42
C SER A 472 39.84 -12.78 -19.07
N PRO A 473 40.16 -12.56 -17.78
CA PRO A 473 41.37 -11.83 -17.38
C PRO A 473 42.64 -12.61 -17.73
N ALA A 474 43.63 -11.90 -18.28
CA ALA A 474 44.95 -12.44 -18.58
C ALA A 474 45.75 -12.75 -17.32
N ALA A 475 46.55 -13.82 -17.37
CA ALA A 475 47.52 -14.19 -16.35
C ALA A 475 48.53 -13.05 -16.08
N PRO A 476 48.97 -12.86 -14.82
CA PRO A 476 49.87 -11.76 -14.46
C PRO A 476 51.29 -11.97 -15.04
N PRO A 477 51.92 -10.93 -15.62
CA PRO A 477 53.33 -10.97 -15.96
C PRO A 477 54.22 -10.79 -14.71
N ALA A 478 55.39 -11.40 -14.76
CA ALA A 478 56.41 -11.40 -13.71
C ALA A 478 56.92 -9.98 -13.36
N ALA A 479 57.31 -9.82 -12.09
CA ALA A 479 57.87 -8.60 -11.52
C ALA A 479 59.22 -8.21 -12.16
N PRO A 480 59.43 -6.91 -12.48
CA PRO A 480 60.75 -6.34 -12.58
C PRO A 480 61.16 -5.65 -11.27
N THR A 481 62.44 -5.83 -10.94
CA THR A 481 63.20 -5.32 -9.79
C THR A 481 63.26 -3.78 -9.69
N PRO A 482 63.50 -3.23 -8.49
CA PRO A 482 63.57 -1.78 -8.26
C PRO A 482 64.94 -1.19 -8.67
N PRO A 483 64.99 0.11 -9.05
CA PRO A 483 66.17 0.91 -8.81
C PRO A 483 65.92 2.03 -7.79
N THR A 484 66.93 2.16 -6.94
CA THR A 484 67.29 3.12 -5.91
C THR A 484 67.09 4.61 -6.23
N ALA A 485 66.61 5.32 -5.19
CA ALA A 485 66.79 6.71 -4.72
C ALA A 485 67.25 7.86 -5.66
N ALA A 486 66.54 8.98 -5.57
CA ALA A 486 67.11 10.35 -5.44
C ALA A 486 66.07 11.34 -4.88
N THR A 487 66.54 12.31 -4.09
CA THR A 487 65.82 13.31 -3.29
C THR A 487 65.67 14.67 -4.03
N PRO A 488 65.34 15.82 -3.39
CA PRO A 488 64.11 16.59 -3.65
C PRO A 488 64.36 17.97 -4.32
N VAL A 489 63.32 18.63 -4.85
CA VAL A 489 63.40 20.07 -5.18
C VAL A 489 62.09 20.80 -4.85
N THR A 490 62.30 21.96 -4.26
CA THR A 490 61.47 23.04 -3.70
C THR A 490 60.53 23.81 -4.64
N GLY A 491 59.49 24.42 -4.04
CA GLY A 491 58.76 25.60 -4.54
C GLY A 491 57.44 25.83 -3.75
N GLN A 492 57.45 26.46 -2.56
CA GLN A 492 57.20 27.88 -2.26
C GLN A 492 55.83 28.47 -2.67
N THR A 493 54.98 28.71 -1.63
CA THR A 493 54.00 29.82 -1.41
C THR A 493 52.84 29.99 -2.40
N ILE A 494 51.57 30.17 -2.00
CA ILE A 494 50.99 31.28 -1.22
C ILE A 494 49.66 30.80 -0.57
N ARG A 495 49.45 31.11 0.72
CA ARG A 495 48.20 30.87 1.47
C ARG A 495 47.47 32.20 1.64
N ILE A 496 46.25 32.32 1.10
CA ILE A 496 45.34 33.44 1.35
C ILE A 496 44.28 32.95 2.33
N GLU A 497 44.15 33.64 3.46
CA GLU A 497 43.04 33.49 4.40
C GLU A 497 41.75 34.02 3.77
N ARG A 498 40.68 33.23 3.80
CA ARG A 498 39.31 33.76 3.75
C ARG A 498 38.36 32.90 4.58
N GLU A 499 37.60 33.60 5.40
CA GLU A 499 36.74 33.12 6.47
C GLU A 499 35.38 32.60 5.97
N ALA A 500 34.95 31.53 6.66
CA ALA A 500 33.68 30.80 6.74
C ALA A 500 32.44 31.24 5.95
N ALA A 501 31.91 30.29 5.16
CA ALA A 501 30.49 30.04 4.98
C ALA A 501 30.25 28.51 5.02
N SER A 502 29.27 28.07 5.83
CA SER A 502 28.96 26.67 6.12
C SER A 502 28.61 25.85 4.87
N PRO A 503 29.14 24.62 4.67
CA PRO A 503 28.69 23.76 3.59
C PRO A 503 27.49 22.89 4.00
N ALA A 504 26.52 22.84 3.08
CA ALA A 504 25.44 21.86 2.98
C ALA A 504 26.01 20.41 2.87
N PRO A 505 25.21 19.36 3.16
CA PRO A 505 25.74 18.00 3.27
C PRO A 505 26.39 17.53 1.96
N ALA A 506 27.62 17.02 2.07
CA ALA A 506 28.37 16.46 0.96
C ALA A 506 27.72 15.16 0.47
N VAL A 507 27.09 15.23 -0.70
CA VAL A 507 26.63 14.07 -1.48
C VAL A 507 27.87 13.31 -1.98
N ALA A 508 27.86 11.98 -1.93
CA ALA A 508 29.02 11.19 -2.28
C ALA A 508 29.38 11.37 -3.78
N PRO A 509 30.67 11.43 -4.16
CA PRO A 509 31.08 11.68 -5.56
C PRO A 509 30.53 10.65 -6.57
N ALA A 510 30.22 9.43 -6.10
CA ALA A 510 29.61 8.38 -6.93
C ALA A 510 28.12 8.62 -7.24
N GLU A 511 27.42 9.42 -6.44
CA GLU A 511 26.01 9.77 -6.68
C GLU A 511 25.90 10.90 -7.70
N ILE A 512 26.79 11.89 -7.64
CA ILE A 512 26.88 12.99 -8.62
C ILE A 512 27.13 12.45 -10.03
N GLU A 513 27.98 11.44 -10.18
CA GLU A 513 28.29 10.85 -11.48
C GLU A 513 27.11 10.07 -12.08
N ARG A 514 26.32 9.37 -11.24
CA ARG A 514 25.07 8.72 -11.68
C ARG A 514 23.99 9.73 -12.07
N GLU A 515 23.87 10.83 -11.34
CA GLU A 515 22.89 11.88 -11.65
C GLU A 515 23.25 12.59 -12.97
N ARG A 516 24.53 12.86 -13.22
CA ARG A 516 25.03 13.37 -14.51
C ARG A 516 24.74 12.43 -15.67
N GLU A 517 24.99 11.12 -15.52
CA GLU A 517 24.64 10.13 -16.54
C GLU A 517 23.15 10.09 -16.84
N THR A 518 22.31 10.24 -15.80
CA THR A 518 20.85 10.24 -15.94
C THR A 518 20.37 11.47 -16.70
N ILE A 519 20.92 12.66 -16.43
CA ILE A 519 20.60 13.89 -17.15
C ILE A 519 21.01 13.80 -18.62
N LEU A 520 22.23 13.33 -18.91
CA LEU A 520 22.71 13.16 -20.29
C LEU A 520 21.85 12.18 -21.08
N ARG A 521 21.37 11.11 -20.44
CA ARG A 521 20.43 10.17 -21.05
C ARG A 521 19.07 10.80 -21.34
N MET A 522 18.57 11.65 -20.45
CA MET A 522 17.30 12.36 -20.67
C MET A 522 17.38 13.40 -21.81
N ILE A 523 18.55 14.01 -22.03
CA ILE A 523 18.82 14.86 -23.21
C ILE A 523 18.85 14.02 -24.49
N ALA A 524 19.52 12.85 -24.47
CA ALA A 524 19.59 11.95 -25.63
C ALA A 524 18.23 11.34 -26.01
N GLU A 525 17.36 11.10 -25.02
CA GLU A 525 15.98 10.65 -25.23
C GLU A 525 15.01 11.78 -25.64
N GLY A 526 15.48 13.04 -25.71
CA GLY A 526 14.68 14.21 -26.10
C GLY A 526 13.62 14.60 -25.08
N ARG A 527 13.74 14.13 -23.83
CA ARG A 527 12.78 14.41 -22.74
C ARG A 527 13.02 15.77 -22.09
N ILE A 528 14.22 16.32 -22.24
CA ILE A 528 14.64 17.60 -21.68
C ILE A 528 15.41 18.35 -22.77
N SER A 529 15.26 19.68 -22.83
CA SER A 529 16.04 20.49 -23.78
C SER A 529 17.53 20.54 -23.40
N PRO A 530 18.44 20.78 -24.37
CA PRO A 530 19.86 20.94 -24.08
C PRO A 530 20.15 22.06 -23.06
N GLU A 531 19.38 23.15 -23.12
CA GLU A 531 19.53 24.32 -22.24
C GLU A 531 19.12 24.01 -20.79
N GLU A 532 18.04 23.26 -20.60
CA GLU A 532 17.62 22.76 -19.28
C GLU A 532 18.57 21.69 -18.74
N GLY A 533 19.14 20.88 -19.64
CA GLY A 533 20.17 19.90 -19.30
C GLY A 533 21.44 20.53 -18.73
N ASP A 534 21.92 21.61 -19.35
CA ASP A 534 23.10 22.35 -18.90
C ASP A 534 22.89 22.98 -17.51
N LEU A 535 21.71 23.55 -17.25
CA LEU A 535 21.33 24.09 -15.93
C LEU A 535 21.32 23.01 -14.83
N LEU A 536 20.85 21.80 -15.14
CA LEU A 536 20.81 20.69 -14.19
C LEU A 536 22.21 20.10 -13.93
N LEU A 537 23.09 20.11 -14.94
CA LEU A 537 24.48 19.68 -14.78
C LEU A 537 25.30 20.70 -13.96
N GLU A 538 25.04 22.00 -14.13
CA GLU A 538 25.68 23.07 -13.35
C GLU A 538 25.25 23.05 -11.88
N ALA A 539 24.00 22.65 -11.59
CA ALA A 539 23.47 22.52 -10.23
C ALA A 539 24.08 21.33 -9.44
N LEU A 540 24.65 20.34 -10.13
CA LEU A 540 25.26 19.15 -9.53
C LEU A 540 26.72 19.35 -9.06
N GLY A 541 27.30 20.53 -9.29
CA GLY A 541 28.60 20.94 -8.75
C GLY A 541 29.75 20.86 -9.73
#